data_AF-A0A399YMZ2-F1
#
_entry.id   AF-A0A399YMZ2-F1
#
_cell.length_a   1.000
_cell.length_b   1.000
_cell.length_c   1.000
_cell.angle_alpha   90.00
_cell.angle_beta   90.00
_cell.angle_gamma   90.00
#
_symmetry.space_group_name_H-M   'P 1'
#
loop_
_entity.id
_entity.type
_entity.pdbx_description
1 polymer ?
#
loop_
_entity_poly.entity_id
_entity_poly.type
_entity_poly.pdbx_seq_one_letter_code
_entity_poly.pdbx_strand_id
1 'polypeptide(L)'
;MVGLTTLALLAYGVTDTFLTGALNRQRAPQEKIAARVEQALQPGDTLQQFGDAVVLVLTRRANATPVLHLGPKQHQGIFFMYENGLDGYIAYLNAHKPRVITLSRRKAEAWAQPLYDWIAANYHLAESFDETEGGTVNVIDLYVRND
;
A
#
# COMPACT_ATOMS: atom_id res chain seq x y z
N MET A 1 7.33 46.82 15.65
CA MET A 1 6.59 45.91 16.54
C MET A 1 5.84 44.87 15.70
N VAL A 2 6.53 43.83 15.25
CA VAL A 2 5.93 42.67 14.56
C VAL A 2 6.67 41.46 15.10
N GLY A 3 6.21 40.89 16.22
CA GLY A 3 6.99 39.87 16.91
C GLY A 3 6.22 38.96 17.87
N LEU A 4 4.90 39.12 17.99
CA LEU A 4 4.10 38.32 18.92
C LEU A 4 2.98 37.51 18.25
N THR A 5 2.52 37.89 17.06
CA THR A 5 1.45 37.17 16.35
C THR A 5 1.94 35.94 15.59
N THR A 6 3.20 35.88 15.17
CA THR A 6 3.74 34.73 14.42
C THR A 6 4.03 33.51 15.30
N LEU A 7 4.31 33.70 16.59
CA LEU A 7 4.57 32.58 17.51
C LEU A 7 3.30 31.84 17.94
N ALA A 8 2.16 32.53 18.04
CA ALA A 8 0.90 31.91 18.46
C ALA A 8 0.34 30.97 17.38
N LEU A 9 0.50 31.31 16.10
CA LEU A 9 0.07 30.48 14.97
C LEU A 9 0.93 29.22 14.80
N LEU A 10 2.24 29.31 15.05
CA LEU A 10 3.10 28.14 15.10
C LEU A 10 2.71 27.23 16.27
N ALA A 11 2.55 27.78 17.48
CA ALA A 11 2.20 26.98 18.65
C ALA A 11 0.86 26.24 18.49
N TYR A 12 -0.19 26.88 17.98
CA TYR A 12 -1.52 26.26 17.84
C TYR A 12 -1.58 25.21 16.71
N GLY A 13 -0.79 25.36 15.65
CA GLY A 13 -0.74 24.39 14.55
C GLY A 13 0.02 23.10 14.88
N VAL A 14 1.03 23.16 15.75
CA VAL A 14 1.79 21.94 16.11
C VAL A 14 1.11 21.14 17.22
N THR A 15 0.47 21.77 18.22
CA THR A 15 -0.14 21.00 19.32
C THR A 15 -1.28 20.10 18.86
N ASP A 16 -2.11 20.52 17.91
CA ASP A 16 -3.22 19.68 17.40
C ASP A 16 -2.73 18.46 16.60
N THR A 17 -1.54 18.55 16.00
CA THR A 17 -0.97 17.43 15.24
C THR A 17 -0.26 16.42 16.16
N PHE A 18 0.28 16.85 17.30
CA PHE A 18 1.01 15.97 18.24
C PHE A 18 0.13 15.39 19.37
N LEU A 19 -1.01 16.02 19.71
CA LEU A 19 -1.90 15.57 20.79
C LEU A 19 -3.09 14.71 20.32
N THR A 20 -3.28 14.54 19.02
CA THR A 20 -4.35 13.69 18.51
C THR A 20 -3.95 12.22 18.63
N GLY A 21 -4.38 11.58 19.72
CA GLY A 21 -4.30 10.12 19.90
C GLY A 21 -4.98 9.28 18.80
N ALA A 22 -5.54 9.92 17.76
CA ALA A 22 -5.98 9.32 16.51
C ALA A 22 -4.80 9.02 15.55
N LEU A 23 -3.82 9.93 15.43
CA LEU A 23 -2.62 9.72 14.61
C LEU A 23 -1.80 8.53 15.15
N ASN A 24 -1.59 8.44 16.47
CA ASN A 24 -0.88 7.31 17.06
C ASN A 24 -1.62 5.98 16.93
N ARG A 25 -2.97 5.99 16.92
CA ARG A 25 -3.78 4.77 16.79
C ARG A 25 -3.72 4.16 15.40
N GLN A 26 -3.64 4.97 14.35
CA GLN A 26 -3.50 4.49 12.97
C GLN A 26 -2.04 4.23 12.60
N ARG A 27 -1.11 5.00 13.14
CA ARG A 27 0.31 4.90 12.82
C ARG A 27 0.94 3.59 13.28
N ALA A 28 0.61 3.08 14.47
CA ALA A 28 1.22 1.85 14.97
C ALA A 28 0.91 0.59 14.12
N PRO A 29 -0.34 0.34 13.67
CA PRO A 29 -0.62 -0.72 12.70
C PRO A 29 0.14 -0.56 11.38
N GLN A 30 0.20 0.66 10.85
CA GLN A 30 0.88 0.96 9.58
C GLN A 30 2.40 0.75 9.68
N GLU A 31 3.01 1.15 10.79
CA GLU A 31 4.43 0.90 11.09
C GLU A 31 4.73 -0.60 11.23
N LYS A 32 3.82 -1.38 11.80
CA LYS A 32 3.96 -2.85 11.87
C LYS A 32 3.97 -3.48 10.47
N ILE A 33 3.06 -3.04 9.59
CA ILE A 33 3.02 -3.52 8.19
C ILE A 33 4.33 -3.18 7.49
N ALA A 34 4.78 -1.92 7.59
CA ALA A 34 6.03 -1.48 6.97
C ALA A 34 7.24 -2.26 7.48
N ALA A 35 7.33 -2.49 8.79
CA ALA A 35 8.41 -3.28 9.38
C ALA A 35 8.40 -4.74 8.87
N ARG A 36 7.22 -5.37 8.76
CA ARG A 36 7.10 -6.74 8.25
C ARG A 36 7.46 -6.84 6.77
N VAL A 37 7.12 -5.82 5.98
CA VAL A 37 7.52 -5.70 4.57
C VAL A 37 9.03 -5.59 4.44
N GLU A 38 9.67 -4.72 5.22
CA GLU A 38 11.14 -4.57 5.20
C GLU A 38 11.86 -5.87 5.60
N GLN A 39 11.31 -6.65 6.54
CA GLN A 39 11.86 -7.96 6.89
C GLN A 39 11.80 -8.98 5.73
N ALA A 40 10.86 -8.82 4.79
CA ALA A 40 10.72 -9.72 3.64
C ALA A 40 11.57 -9.30 2.43
N LEU A 41 12.11 -8.08 2.45
CA LEU A 41 12.83 -7.46 1.33
C LEU A 41 14.35 -7.50 1.56
N GLN A 42 15.10 -7.85 0.52
CA GLN A 42 16.54 -7.66 0.43
C GLN A 42 16.89 -6.37 -0.33
N PRO A 43 18.16 -5.92 -0.29
CA PRO A 43 18.62 -4.85 -1.17
C PRO A 43 18.40 -5.23 -2.64
N GLY A 44 17.74 -4.34 -3.41
CA GLY A 44 17.40 -4.58 -4.81
C GLY A 44 16.01 -5.17 -5.04
N ASP A 45 15.40 -5.79 -4.03
CA ASP A 45 14.04 -6.36 -4.14
C ASP A 45 12.97 -5.30 -4.30
N THR A 46 12.09 -5.52 -5.28
CA THR A 46 10.97 -4.63 -5.58
C THR A 46 9.70 -5.02 -4.82
N LEU A 47 8.88 -4.02 -4.51
CA LEU A 47 7.57 -4.15 -3.86
C LEU A 47 6.50 -3.67 -4.83
N GLN A 48 5.43 -4.46 -4.98
CA GLN A 48 4.20 -4.02 -5.64
C GLN A 48 3.09 -3.83 -4.62
N GLN A 49 2.38 -2.70 -4.73
CA GLN A 49 1.30 -2.36 -3.83
C GLN A 49 -0.03 -2.17 -4.57
N PHE A 50 -1.08 -2.80 -4.05
CA PHE A 50 -2.45 -2.65 -4.50
C PHE A 50 -3.31 -2.00 -3.42
N GLY A 51 -3.94 -0.88 -3.73
CA GLY A 51 -4.75 -0.15 -2.76
C GLY A 51 -3.97 0.97 -2.06
N ASP A 52 -3.81 0.90 -0.75
CA ASP A 52 -3.25 2.02 0.03
C ASP A 52 -1.79 2.30 -0.36
N ALA A 53 -1.32 3.55 -0.29
CA ALA A 53 0.06 3.96 -0.49
C ALA A 53 0.93 3.88 0.78
N VAL A 54 0.35 3.62 1.96
CA VAL A 54 1.00 3.66 3.28
C VAL A 54 2.37 2.98 3.31
N VAL A 55 2.51 1.74 2.83
CA VAL A 55 3.80 1.03 2.92
C VAL A 55 4.89 1.73 2.11
N LEU A 56 4.58 2.27 0.93
CA LEU A 56 5.55 2.99 0.13
C LEU A 56 6.00 4.28 0.80
N VAL A 57 5.08 5.01 1.41
CA VAL A 57 5.38 6.26 2.13
C VAL A 57 6.29 5.97 3.33
N LEU A 58 6.00 4.91 4.07
CA LEU A 58 6.75 4.56 5.28
C LEU A 58 8.09 3.89 4.99
N THR A 59 8.18 3.05 3.95
CA THR A 59 9.43 2.36 3.58
C THR A 59 10.37 3.22 2.75
N ARG A 60 9.87 4.30 2.11
CA ARG A 60 10.65 5.25 1.28
C ARG A 60 11.53 4.58 0.22
N ARG A 61 11.10 3.41 -0.29
CA ARG A 61 11.89 2.63 -1.23
C ARG A 61 11.83 3.23 -2.63
N ALA A 62 13.01 3.37 -3.24
CA ALA A 62 13.13 3.83 -4.62
C ALA A 62 12.85 2.72 -5.66
N ASN A 63 12.89 1.46 -5.24
CA ASN A 63 12.69 0.29 -6.11
C ASN A 63 11.27 -0.30 -5.97
N ALA A 64 10.29 0.54 -5.68
CA ALA A 64 8.89 0.15 -5.69
C ALA A 64 8.27 0.32 -7.07
N THR A 65 7.35 -0.57 -7.44
CA THR A 65 6.50 -0.36 -8.61
C THR A 65 5.34 0.58 -8.27
N PRO A 66 4.68 1.19 -9.27
CA PRO A 66 3.57 2.11 -9.03
C PRO A 66 2.43 1.47 -8.24
N VAL A 67 1.80 2.24 -7.35
CA VAL A 67 0.57 1.84 -6.65
C VAL A 67 -0.57 1.72 -7.65
N LEU A 68 -1.33 0.63 -7.55
CA LEU A 68 -2.55 0.44 -8.33
C LEU A 68 -3.76 0.25 -7.43
N HIS A 69 -4.83 0.99 -7.69
CA HIS A 69 -6.10 0.80 -6.98
C HIS A 69 -7.01 -0.15 -7.75
N LEU A 70 -7.45 -1.25 -7.13
CA LEU A 70 -8.32 -2.26 -7.75
C LEU A 70 -9.82 -1.99 -7.54
N GLY A 71 -10.22 -0.71 -7.62
CA GLY A 71 -11.61 -0.30 -7.40
C GLY A 71 -12.49 -0.46 -8.65
N PRO A 72 -13.83 -0.50 -8.51
CA PRO A 72 -14.76 -0.57 -9.65
C PRO A 72 -14.63 0.59 -10.64
N LYS A 73 -14.13 1.76 -10.21
CA LYS A 73 -13.88 2.90 -11.10
C LYS A 73 -12.55 2.82 -11.84
N GLN A 74 -11.67 1.91 -11.39
CA GLN A 74 -10.29 1.81 -11.85
C GLN A 74 -10.07 0.70 -12.87
N HIS A 75 -11.09 -0.14 -13.14
CA HIS A 75 -10.99 -1.15 -14.20
C HIS A 75 -10.52 -0.52 -15.51
N GLN A 76 -11.08 0.65 -15.86
CA GLN A 76 -10.68 1.40 -17.06
C GLN A 76 -9.23 1.88 -16.99
N GLY A 77 -8.76 2.33 -15.83
CA GLY A 77 -7.41 2.84 -15.64
C GLY A 77 -6.34 1.82 -16.01
N ILE A 78 -6.46 0.58 -15.53
CA ILE A 78 -5.51 -0.49 -15.86
C ILE A 78 -5.53 -0.82 -17.36
N PHE A 79 -6.72 -0.83 -17.98
CA PHE A 79 -6.85 -1.03 -19.44
C PHE A 79 -6.15 0.05 -20.29
N PHE A 80 -5.95 1.26 -19.74
CA PHE A 80 -5.24 2.33 -20.43
C PHE A 80 -3.75 2.44 -20.05
N MET A 81 -3.34 1.90 -18.90
CA MET A 81 -1.95 1.99 -18.44
C MET A 81 -1.01 0.95 -19.09
N TYR A 82 -1.54 -0.19 -19.50
CA TYR A 82 -0.77 -1.29 -20.07
C TYR A 82 -1.36 -1.72 -21.41
N GLU A 83 -0.49 -2.05 -22.35
CA GLU A 83 -0.91 -2.68 -23.61
C GLU A 83 -1.59 -4.02 -23.30
N ASN A 84 -2.80 -4.24 -23.80
CA ASN A 84 -3.67 -5.38 -23.43
C ASN A 84 -4.20 -5.35 -21.97
N GLY A 85 -4.12 -4.21 -21.30
CA GLY A 85 -4.74 -3.99 -20.00
C GLY A 85 -4.28 -4.93 -18.90
N LEU A 86 -5.23 -5.64 -18.25
CA LEU A 86 -4.89 -6.51 -17.12
C LEU A 86 -3.90 -7.62 -17.51
N ASP A 87 -4.05 -8.22 -18.69
CA ASP A 87 -3.14 -9.27 -19.15
C ASP A 87 -1.73 -8.70 -19.40
N GLY A 88 -1.66 -7.50 -19.98
CA GLY A 88 -0.41 -6.75 -20.13
C GLY A 88 0.24 -6.43 -18.80
N TYR A 89 -0.56 -6.09 -17.80
CA TYR A 89 -0.07 -5.83 -16.46
C TYR A 89 0.43 -7.11 -15.77
N ILE A 90 -0.26 -8.23 -15.90
CA ILE A 90 0.21 -9.53 -15.40
C ILE A 90 1.52 -9.92 -16.11
N ALA A 91 1.64 -9.68 -17.42
CA ALA A 91 2.89 -9.89 -18.15
C ALA A 91 4.02 -9.00 -17.61
N TYR A 92 3.73 -7.73 -17.32
CA TYR A 92 4.68 -6.83 -16.65
C TYR A 92 5.13 -7.39 -15.30
N LEU A 93 4.20 -7.86 -14.46
CA LEU A 93 4.52 -8.45 -13.16
C LEU A 93 5.35 -9.74 -13.29
N ASN A 94 5.09 -10.57 -14.30
CA ASN A 94 5.89 -11.76 -14.60
C ASN A 94 7.33 -11.43 -15.00
N ALA A 95 7.55 -10.29 -15.67
CA ALA A 95 8.89 -9.86 -16.06
C ALA A 95 9.66 -9.24 -14.88
N HIS A 96 8.98 -8.47 -14.02
CA HIS A 96 9.62 -7.74 -12.93
C HIS A 96 9.71 -8.54 -11.62
N LYS A 97 8.80 -9.50 -11.43
CA LYS A 97 8.72 -10.44 -10.30
C LYS A 97 8.96 -9.77 -8.94
N PRO A 98 8.09 -8.86 -8.48
CA PRO A 98 8.27 -8.22 -7.19
C PRO A 98 8.42 -9.25 -6.08
N ARG A 99 9.29 -8.99 -5.10
CA ARG A 99 9.52 -9.91 -3.99
C ARG A 99 8.30 -9.95 -3.07
N VAL A 100 7.70 -8.78 -2.87
CA VAL A 100 6.56 -8.59 -1.98
C VAL A 100 5.42 -7.96 -2.75
N ILE A 101 4.20 -8.41 -2.44
CA ILE A 101 2.96 -7.78 -2.85
C ILE A 101 2.15 -7.41 -1.61
N THR A 102 1.66 -6.17 -1.55
CA THR A 102 0.63 -5.78 -0.57
C THR A 102 -0.71 -5.59 -1.27
N LEU A 103 -1.77 -6.12 -0.67
CA LEU A 103 -3.13 -6.03 -1.21
C LEU A 103 -4.09 -5.50 -0.14
N SER A 104 -4.47 -4.23 -0.27
CA SER A 104 -5.48 -3.60 0.59
C SER A 104 -6.86 -3.75 -0.03
N ARG A 105 -7.87 -3.98 0.83
CA ARG A 105 -9.30 -3.93 0.45
C ARG A 105 -9.62 -4.80 -0.77
N ARG A 106 -9.20 -6.07 -0.76
CA ARG A 106 -9.56 -7.03 -1.82
C ARG A 106 -11.07 -7.01 -2.02
N LYS A 107 -11.51 -6.61 -3.21
CA LYS A 107 -12.90 -6.72 -3.62
C LYS A 107 -13.05 -7.91 -4.55
N ALA A 108 -14.13 -8.68 -4.37
CA ALA A 108 -14.52 -9.75 -5.27
C ALA A 108 -15.07 -9.16 -6.57
N GLU A 109 -14.15 -8.65 -7.40
CA GLU A 109 -14.45 -8.09 -8.71
C GLU A 109 -14.04 -9.11 -9.76
N ALA A 110 -14.99 -9.55 -10.60
CA ALA A 110 -14.73 -10.58 -11.61
C ALA A 110 -13.59 -10.21 -12.57
N TRP A 111 -13.46 -8.92 -12.91
CA TRP A 111 -12.40 -8.44 -13.79
C TRP A 111 -11.00 -8.56 -13.18
N ALA A 112 -10.87 -8.49 -11.85
CA ALA A 112 -9.57 -8.57 -11.15
C ALA A 112 -9.21 -10.01 -10.75
N GLN A 113 -10.12 -10.97 -10.94
CA GLN A 113 -9.89 -12.36 -10.58
C GLN A 113 -8.61 -12.96 -11.19
N PRO A 114 -8.27 -12.71 -12.48
CA PRO A 114 -7.02 -13.20 -13.06
C PRO A 114 -5.76 -12.74 -12.30
N LEU A 115 -5.77 -11.52 -11.77
CA LEU A 115 -4.67 -11.01 -10.95
C LEU A 115 -4.60 -11.73 -9.60
N TYR A 116 -5.74 -11.95 -8.95
CA TYR A 116 -5.77 -12.69 -7.68
C TYR A 116 -5.30 -14.13 -7.84
N ASP A 117 -5.70 -14.79 -8.93
CA ASP A 117 -5.26 -16.15 -9.25
C ASP A 117 -3.74 -16.17 -9.53
N TRP A 118 -3.24 -15.17 -10.25
CA TRP A 118 -1.81 -15.02 -10.48
C TRP A 118 -1.03 -14.79 -9.17
N ILE A 119 -1.52 -13.95 -8.24
CA ILE A 119 -0.90 -13.75 -6.93
C ILE A 119 -0.86 -15.09 -6.18
N ALA A 120 -1.98 -15.81 -6.11
CA ALA A 120 -2.07 -17.08 -5.39
C ALA A 120 -1.16 -18.18 -5.97
N ALA A 121 -0.88 -18.15 -7.28
CA ALA A 121 0.02 -19.10 -7.93
C ALA A 121 1.50 -18.80 -7.65
N ASN A 122 1.88 -17.53 -7.51
CA ASN A 122 3.29 -17.11 -7.46
C ASN A 122 3.77 -16.67 -6.07
N TYR A 123 2.84 -16.43 -5.15
CA TYR A 123 3.09 -15.91 -3.82
C TYR A 123 2.30 -16.70 -2.76
N HIS A 124 2.77 -16.66 -1.52
CA HIS A 124 2.05 -17.15 -0.36
C HIS A 124 1.68 -15.98 0.54
N LEU A 125 0.52 -16.07 1.18
CA LEU A 125 0.10 -15.12 2.20
C LEU A 125 1.03 -15.27 3.41
N ALA A 126 1.74 -14.21 3.76
CA ALA A 126 2.67 -14.18 4.88
C ALA A 126 2.01 -13.67 6.17
N GLU A 127 1.18 -12.62 6.06
CA GLU A 127 0.44 -12.04 7.18
C GLU A 127 -0.73 -11.18 6.66
N SER A 128 -1.82 -11.11 7.41
CA SER A 128 -2.93 -10.18 7.18
C SER A 128 -3.01 -9.19 8.33
N PHE A 129 -3.26 -7.93 8.00
CA PHE A 129 -3.31 -6.83 8.97
C PHE A 129 -4.68 -6.16 8.93
N ASP A 130 -5.33 -6.09 10.09
CA ASP A 130 -6.57 -5.36 10.26
C ASP A 130 -6.27 -3.90 10.61
N GLU A 131 -6.69 -2.99 9.75
CA GLU A 131 -6.63 -1.56 9.97
C GLU A 131 -8.04 -1.00 10.12
N THR A 132 -8.37 -0.48 11.29
CA THR A 132 -9.66 0.18 11.52
C THR A 132 -9.55 1.67 11.20
N GLU A 133 -10.20 2.10 10.12
CA GLU A 133 -10.28 3.50 9.71
C GLU A 133 -11.75 3.95 9.74
N GLY A 134 -12.07 4.93 10.60
CA GLY A 134 -13.43 5.50 10.67
C GLY A 134 -14.54 4.49 10.96
N GLY A 135 -14.23 3.38 11.66
CA GLY A 135 -15.18 2.29 11.94
C GLY A 135 -15.31 1.23 10.84
N THR A 136 -14.55 1.37 9.74
CA THR A 136 -14.42 0.33 8.71
C THR A 136 -13.13 -0.44 8.94
N VAL A 137 -13.21 -1.77 9.01
CA VAL A 137 -12.04 -2.64 9.05
C VAL A 137 -11.56 -2.88 7.62
N ASN A 138 -10.37 -2.41 7.31
CA ASN A 138 -9.64 -2.70 6.09
C ASN A 138 -8.63 -3.79 6.37
N VAL A 139 -8.61 -4.83 5.55
CA VAL A 139 -7.56 -5.83 5.61
C VAL A 139 -6.49 -5.48 4.58
N ILE A 140 -5.24 -5.49 5.02
CA ILE A 140 -4.06 -5.42 4.17
C ILE A 140 -3.37 -6.78 4.24
N ASP A 141 -3.38 -7.49 3.13
CA ASP A 141 -2.67 -8.76 3.00
C ASP A 141 -1.25 -8.52 2.50
N LEU A 142 -0.28 -9.19 3.13
CA LEU A 142 1.10 -9.24 2.71
C LEU A 142 1.39 -10.59 2.05
N TYR A 143 1.76 -10.57 0.79
CA TYR A 143 2.17 -11.75 0.02
C TYR A 143 3.67 -11.72 -0.25
N VAL A 144 4.33 -12.85 -0.07
CA VAL A 144 5.76 -13.04 -0.36
C VAL A 144 5.90 -14.10 -1.44
N ARG A 145 6.81 -13.86 -2.39
CA ARG A 145 7.01 -14.74 -3.55
C ARG A 145 7.42 -16.16 -3.11
N ASN A 146 7.02 -17.18 -3.88
CA ASN A 146 7.15 -18.62 -3.57
C ASN A 146 8.54 -19.23 -3.86
N ASP A 147 9.56 -18.43 -4.11
CA ASP A 147 10.92 -18.90 -4.44
C ASP A 147 11.62 -19.66 -3.32
#